data_AF-A0A6A0HA00-F1
#
_entry.id   AF-A0A6A0HA00-F1
#
_cell.length_a   1.000
_cell.length_b   1.000
_cell.length_c   1.000
_cell.angle_alpha   90.00
_cell.angle_beta   90.00
_cell.angle_gamma   90.00
#
_symmetry.space_group_name_H-M   'P 1'
#
loop_
_entity.id
_entity.type
_entity.pdbx_description
1 polymer ?
#
loop_
_entity_poly.entity_id
_entity_poly.type
_entity_poly.pdbx_seq_one_letter_code
_entity_poly.pdbx_strand_id
1 'polypeptide(L)'
;MANPTEAATKNIITLKGSAKLVSEFFYYGINSILYQRGIYAPESFTYKQEYGLTLFVSDDKGVNTYLKDVLAQIKDWLEKGQIKRLVLVINSVATKEVLERWDFQIDCEATAQHNDNDVKKEAVGEKDLKLIQREMRDVIRQITACVTFLPLLDQQCAFDLLVHTDKDCNIPDSWHD
;
A
#
# COMPACT_ATOMS: atom_id res chain seq x y z
N MET A 1 14.73 35.92 9.42
CA MET A 1 13.64 35.29 8.64
C MET A 1 14.11 33.90 8.30
N ALA A 2 13.67 32.90 9.06
CA ALA A 2 14.03 31.50 8.82
C ALA A 2 12.88 30.87 8.02
N ASN A 3 13.18 30.31 6.84
CA ASN A 3 12.25 29.46 6.10
C ASN A 3 12.02 28.18 6.91
N PRO A 4 10.79 27.85 7.32
CA PRO A 4 10.48 26.48 7.69
C PRO A 4 10.36 25.71 6.39
N THR A 5 11.36 24.90 6.04
CA THR A 5 11.14 23.82 5.10
C THR A 5 10.26 22.82 5.86
N GLU A 6 8.97 22.81 5.54
CA GLU A 6 7.99 21.87 6.08
C GLU A 6 8.52 20.44 5.98
N ALA A 7 8.80 19.85 7.15
CA ALA A 7 9.23 18.47 7.23
C ALA A 7 8.00 17.60 6.97
N ALA A 8 7.81 17.19 5.71
CA ALA A 8 6.80 16.21 5.33
C ALA A 8 6.87 15.00 6.27
N THR A 9 5.75 14.61 6.87
CA THR A 9 5.73 13.50 7.83
C THR A 9 5.96 12.19 7.08
N LYS A 10 6.99 11.44 7.49
CA LYS A 10 7.37 10.16 6.89
C LYS A 10 6.93 9.00 7.79
N ASN A 11 5.96 8.22 7.34
CA ASN A 11 5.47 7.02 8.01
C ASN A 11 6.09 5.79 7.33
N ILE A 12 6.77 4.90 8.07
CA ILE A 12 7.39 3.69 7.50
C ILE A 12 6.64 2.45 7.98
N ILE A 13 6.22 1.62 7.03
CA ILE A 13 5.54 0.34 7.28
C ILE A 13 6.34 -0.77 6.58
N THR A 14 6.77 -1.80 7.33
CA THR A 14 7.51 -2.94 6.76
C THR A 14 6.59 -4.12 6.54
N LEU A 15 6.67 -4.74 5.35
CA LEU A 15 5.86 -5.90 4.97
C LEU A 15 6.75 -7.09 4.64
N LYS A 16 6.35 -8.26 5.14
CA LYS A 16 6.95 -9.56 4.85
C LYS A 16 5.87 -10.49 4.32
N GLY A 17 6.21 -11.35 3.37
CA GLY A 17 5.31 -12.41 2.90
C GLY A 17 5.16 -12.51 1.39
N SER A 18 4.26 -13.39 0.96
CA SER A 18 4.03 -13.70 -0.45
C SER A 18 3.45 -12.51 -1.24
N ALA A 19 3.70 -12.48 -2.55
CA ALA A 19 3.19 -11.44 -3.44
C ALA A 19 1.67 -11.23 -3.35
N LYS A 20 0.90 -12.32 -3.19
CA LYS A 20 -0.56 -12.26 -3.02
C LYS A 20 -0.95 -11.49 -1.76
N LEU A 21 -0.29 -11.78 -0.65
CA LEU A 21 -0.53 -11.12 0.65
C LEU A 21 -0.19 -9.64 0.58
N VAL A 22 0.98 -9.31 0.03
CA VAL A 22 1.45 -7.92 -0.04
C VAL A 22 0.58 -7.09 -0.99
N SER A 23 0.07 -7.69 -2.08
CA SER A 23 -0.90 -7.02 -2.97
C SER A 23 -2.24 -6.74 -2.29
N GLU A 24 -2.79 -7.73 -1.59
CA GLU A 24 -4.04 -7.58 -0.84
C GLU A 24 -3.91 -6.57 0.31
N PHE A 25 -2.74 -6.58 0.98
CA PHE A 25 -2.38 -5.55 1.94
C PHE A 25 -2.46 -4.15 1.34
N PHE A 26 -1.80 -3.92 0.20
CA PHE A 26 -1.78 -2.59 -0.39
C PHE A 26 -3.18 -2.12 -0.75
N TYR A 27 -4.06 -3.00 -1.22
CA TYR A 27 -5.45 -2.65 -1.47
C TYR A 27 -6.14 -2.10 -0.22
N TYR A 28 -6.12 -2.84 0.90
CA TYR A 28 -6.80 -2.41 2.12
C TYR A 28 -6.08 -1.28 2.86
N GLY A 29 -4.75 -1.28 2.86
CA GLY A 29 -3.91 -0.27 3.50
C GLY A 29 -4.07 1.09 2.82
N ILE A 30 -4.03 1.13 1.48
CA ILE A 30 -4.26 2.37 0.72
C ILE A 30 -5.67 2.89 0.98
N ASN A 31 -6.71 2.06 0.84
CA ASN A 31 -8.08 2.49 1.11
C ASN A 31 -8.27 3.00 2.54
N SER A 32 -7.63 2.36 3.53
CA SER A 32 -7.67 2.80 4.92
C SER A 32 -7.04 4.18 5.10
N ILE A 33 -5.91 4.46 4.45
CA ILE A 33 -5.28 5.79 4.49
C ILE A 33 -6.17 6.83 3.80
N LEU A 34 -6.70 6.52 2.61
CA LEU A 34 -7.58 7.43 1.87
C LEU A 34 -8.81 7.83 2.70
N TYR A 35 -9.40 6.87 3.43
CA TYR A 35 -10.52 7.11 4.33
C TYR A 35 -10.10 7.93 5.56
N GLN A 36 -9.08 7.47 6.31
CA GLN A 36 -8.72 8.06 7.60
C GLN A 36 -8.06 9.44 7.48
N ARG A 37 -7.43 9.74 6.34
CA ARG A 37 -6.87 11.06 6.04
C ARG A 37 -7.88 11.97 5.33
N GLY A 38 -9.09 11.49 5.04
CA GLY A 38 -10.15 12.29 4.42
C GLY A 38 -9.83 12.73 2.99
N ILE A 39 -9.07 11.92 2.25
CA ILE A 39 -8.73 12.21 0.84
C ILE A 39 -10.00 12.11 -0.03
N TYR A 40 -10.88 11.17 0.31
CA TYR A 40 -12.23 11.06 -0.24
C TYR A 40 -13.25 11.14 0.89
N ALA A 41 -14.46 11.57 0.55
CA ALA A 41 -15.52 11.74 1.54
C ALA A 41 -15.97 10.39 2.13
N PRO A 42 -16.34 10.31 3.42
CA PRO A 42 -16.74 9.06 4.06
C PRO A 42 -17.86 8.28 3.35
N GLU A 43 -18.81 9.00 2.73
CA GLU A 43 -19.90 8.45 1.93
C GLU A 43 -19.45 7.78 0.63
N SER A 44 -18.23 8.05 0.17
CA SER A 44 -17.62 7.36 -0.98
C SER A 44 -16.95 6.04 -0.60
N PHE A 45 -17.15 5.55 0.63
CA PHE A 45 -16.62 4.27 1.08
C PHE A 45 -17.72 3.32 1.53
N THR A 46 -17.51 2.04 1.27
CA THR A 46 -18.26 0.94 1.87
C THR A 46 -17.38 0.23 2.91
N TYR A 47 -18.00 -0.59 3.76
CA TYR A 47 -17.26 -1.40 4.72
C TYR A 47 -17.29 -2.89 4.35
N LYS A 48 -16.20 -3.59 4.67
CA LYS A 48 -16.06 -5.04 4.58
C LYS A 48 -15.53 -5.60 5.88
N GLN A 49 -16.05 -6.76 6.30
CA GLN A 49 -15.53 -7.48 7.46
C GLN A 49 -14.50 -8.50 6.97
N GLU A 50 -13.22 -8.20 7.17
CA GLU A 50 -12.11 -9.05 6.74
C GLU A 50 -11.05 -9.10 7.83
N TYR A 51 -10.41 -10.26 8.02
CA TYR A 51 -9.37 -10.47 9.04
C TYR A 51 -9.81 -10.12 10.48
N GLY A 52 -11.11 -10.16 10.75
CA GLY A 52 -11.68 -9.72 12.04
C GLY A 52 -11.56 -8.20 12.27
N LEU A 53 -11.49 -7.42 11.19
CA LEU A 53 -11.52 -5.97 11.18
C LEU A 53 -12.65 -5.48 10.27
N THR A 54 -13.20 -4.32 10.61
CA THR A 54 -14.02 -3.54 9.68
C THR A 54 -13.10 -2.67 8.85
N LEU A 55 -12.98 -3.00 7.56
CA LEU A 55 -12.14 -2.29 6.59
C LEU A 55 -13.01 -1.41 5.71
N PHE A 56 -12.55 -0.21 5.41
CA PHE A 56 -13.22 0.70 4.47
C PHE A 56 -12.58 0.58 3.11
N VAL A 57 -13.40 0.49 2.06
CA VAL A 57 -12.98 0.42 0.66
C VAL A 57 -13.79 1.41 -0.17
N SER A 58 -13.14 2.09 -1.10
CA SER A 58 -13.79 3.06 -1.97
C SER A 58 -14.93 2.43 -2.77
N ASP A 59 -16.02 3.15 -2.97
CA ASP A 59 -17.09 2.86 -3.94
C ASP A 59 -16.93 3.71 -5.21
N ASP A 60 -15.94 4.61 -5.24
CA ASP A 60 -15.65 5.41 -6.43
C ASP A 60 -15.06 4.53 -7.54
N LYS A 61 -15.69 4.56 -8.72
CA LYS A 61 -15.30 3.73 -9.86
C LYS A 61 -13.92 4.09 -10.40
N GLY A 62 -13.57 5.37 -10.39
CA GLY A 62 -12.28 5.86 -10.88
C GLY A 62 -11.15 5.37 -9.99
N VAL A 63 -11.27 5.58 -8.67
CA VAL A 63 -10.33 5.09 -7.67
C VAL A 63 -10.20 3.58 -7.73
N ASN A 64 -11.31 2.85 -7.78
CA ASN A 64 -11.26 1.39 -7.84
C ASN A 64 -10.61 0.85 -9.12
N THR A 65 -10.85 1.49 -10.26
CA THR A 65 -10.20 1.12 -11.54
C THR A 65 -8.71 1.40 -11.46
N TYR A 66 -8.33 2.61 -11.05
CA TYR A 66 -6.92 3.00 -10.88
C TYR A 66 -6.18 2.04 -9.94
N LEU A 67 -6.72 1.80 -8.74
CA LEU A 67 -6.10 0.91 -7.77
C LEU A 67 -6.00 -0.53 -8.31
N LYS A 68 -7.01 -1.00 -9.05
CA LYS A 68 -6.97 -2.35 -9.64
C LYS A 68 -5.84 -2.48 -10.65
N ASP A 69 -5.69 -1.52 -11.55
CA ASP A 69 -4.67 -1.55 -12.61
C ASP A 69 -3.27 -1.42 -12.01
N VAL A 70 -3.10 -0.48 -11.07
CA VAL A 70 -1.83 -0.25 -10.36
C VAL A 70 -1.42 -1.49 -9.55
N LEU A 71 -2.35 -2.08 -8.79
CA LEU A 71 -2.06 -3.23 -7.94
C LEU A 71 -1.85 -4.52 -8.74
N ALA A 72 -2.44 -4.65 -9.94
CA ALA A 72 -2.15 -5.77 -10.83
C ALA A 72 -0.67 -5.75 -11.24
N GLN A 73 -0.14 -4.60 -11.66
CA GLN A 73 1.27 -4.49 -12.03
C GLN A 73 2.21 -4.65 -10.83
N ILE A 74 1.86 -4.09 -9.67
CA ILE A 74 2.62 -4.28 -8.44
C ILE A 74 2.69 -5.77 -8.07
N LYS A 75 1.60 -6.51 -8.24
CA LYS A 75 1.58 -7.95 -8.00
C LYS A 75 2.57 -8.69 -8.90
N ASP A 76 2.63 -8.35 -10.19
CA ASP A 76 3.60 -8.95 -11.12
C ASP A 76 5.05 -8.66 -10.69
N TRP A 77 5.34 -7.45 -10.21
CA TRP A 77 6.69 -7.11 -9.70
C TRP A 77 7.00 -7.77 -8.36
N LEU A 78 6.01 -7.95 -7.48
CA LEU A 78 6.14 -8.70 -6.23
C LEU A 78 6.47 -10.17 -6.51
N GLU A 79 5.77 -10.80 -7.46
CA GLU A 79 6.02 -12.21 -7.84
C GLU A 79 7.43 -12.41 -8.42
N LYS A 80 8.00 -11.38 -9.06
CA LYS A 80 9.37 -11.38 -9.59
C LYS A 80 10.41 -10.92 -8.57
N GLY A 81 10.01 -10.48 -7.37
CA GLY A 81 10.91 -9.91 -6.35
C GLY A 81 11.56 -8.58 -6.74
N GLN A 82 10.99 -7.88 -7.73
CA GLN A 82 11.57 -6.68 -8.37
C GLN A 82 11.14 -5.36 -7.73
N ILE A 83 10.28 -5.39 -6.70
CA ILE A 83 9.82 -4.21 -5.97
C ILE A 83 10.48 -4.17 -4.59
N LYS A 84 10.93 -2.99 -4.17
CA LYS A 84 11.54 -2.77 -2.84
C LYS A 84 10.70 -1.89 -1.94
N ARG A 85 9.93 -0.98 -2.53
CA ARG A 85 9.15 0.01 -1.78
C ARG A 85 7.98 0.53 -2.59
N LEU A 86 6.84 0.73 -1.93
CA LEU A 86 5.71 1.51 -2.40
C LEU A 86 5.59 2.76 -1.53
N VAL A 87 5.39 3.94 -2.11
CA VAL A 87 5.16 5.18 -1.36
C VAL A 87 3.83 5.78 -1.79
N LEU A 88 2.90 5.92 -0.84
CA LEU A 88 1.72 6.74 -1.02
C LEU A 88 2.04 8.17 -0.56
N VAL A 89 1.96 9.11 -1.49
CA VAL A 89 2.22 10.53 -1.26
C VAL A 89 0.88 11.23 -1.15
N ILE A 90 0.71 12.08 -0.14
CA ILE A 90 -0.45 12.97 -0.01
C ILE A 90 0.05 14.39 -0.24
N ASN A 91 -0.57 15.11 -1.16
CA ASN A 91 -0.21 16.48 -1.50
C ASN A 91 -1.42 17.41 -1.51
N SER A 92 -1.17 18.71 -1.29
CA SER A 92 -2.19 19.74 -1.43
C SER A 92 -2.60 19.88 -2.90
N VAL A 93 -3.90 19.87 -3.17
CA VAL A 93 -4.40 20.13 -4.53
C VAL A 93 -4.04 21.54 -4.99
N ALA A 94 -4.09 22.51 -4.08
CA ALA A 94 -3.90 23.93 -4.36
C ALA A 94 -2.42 24.30 -4.56
N THR A 95 -1.53 23.85 -3.65
CA THR A 95 -0.12 24.24 -3.67
C THR A 95 0.80 23.20 -4.31
N LYS A 96 0.31 21.97 -4.51
CA LYS A 96 1.11 20.79 -4.92
C LYS A 96 2.20 20.40 -3.92
N GLU A 97 2.18 20.97 -2.73
CA GLU A 97 3.10 20.63 -1.66
C GLU A 97 2.82 19.24 -1.10
N VAL A 98 3.88 18.48 -0.82
CA VAL A 98 3.78 17.15 -0.20
C VAL A 98 3.61 17.29 1.31
N LEU A 99 2.47 16.83 1.82
CA LEU A 99 2.09 16.91 3.23
C LEU A 99 2.51 15.64 4.00
N GLU A 100 2.27 14.48 3.39
CA GLU A 100 2.58 13.19 4.00
C GLU A 100 3.21 12.21 3.00
N ARG A 101 4.06 11.33 3.51
CA ARG A 101 4.59 10.18 2.77
C ARG A 101 4.44 8.90 3.61
N TRP A 102 3.66 7.97 3.08
CA TRP A 102 3.49 6.62 3.62
C TRP A 102 4.39 5.66 2.85
N ASP A 103 5.56 5.37 3.42
CA ASP A 103 6.66 4.57 2.86
C ASP A 103 6.49 3.11 3.30
N PHE A 104 5.98 2.27 2.40
CA PHE A 104 5.85 0.83 2.58
C PHE A 104 7.11 0.14 2.07
N GLN A 105 7.96 -0.29 3.00
CA GLN A 105 9.14 -1.08 2.70
C GLN A 105 8.77 -2.55 2.57
N ILE A 106 9.21 -3.18 1.49
CA ILE A 106 8.86 -4.56 1.16
C ILE A 106 10.13 -5.39 1.34
N ASP A 107 10.08 -6.29 2.31
CA ASP A 107 11.09 -7.31 2.51
C ASP A 107 10.55 -8.61 1.91
N CYS A 108 10.73 -8.76 0.60
CA CYS A 108 10.46 -10.02 -0.06
C CYS A 108 11.58 -10.98 0.33
N GLU A 109 11.25 -12.00 1.12
CA GLU A 109 12.09 -13.19 1.20
C GLU A 109 12.25 -13.69 -0.24
N ALA A 110 13.46 -13.56 -0.78
CA ALA A 110 13.76 -14.05 -2.11
C ALA A 110 13.28 -15.50 -2.13
N THR A 111 12.33 -15.81 -3.02
CA THR A 111 12.08 -17.18 -3.40
C THR A 111 13.42 -17.69 -3.88
N ALA A 112 14.12 -18.42 -3.01
CA ALA A 112 15.40 -19.00 -3.32
C ALA A 112 15.24 -19.65 -4.69
N GLN A 113 16.11 -19.26 -5.62
CA GLN A 113 16.17 -19.83 -6.95
C GLN A 113 15.94 -21.33 -6.81
N HIS A 114 14.77 -21.79 -7.26
CA HIS A 114 14.43 -23.20 -7.27
C HIS A 114 15.40 -23.83 -8.26
N ASN A 115 16.53 -24.31 -7.74
CA ASN A 115 17.29 -25.32 -8.40
C ASN A 115 16.34 -26.50 -8.61
N ASP A 116 16.33 -26.92 -9.86
CA ASP A 116 15.48 -27.93 -10.47
C ASP A 116 15.35 -29.20 -9.61
N ASN A 117 14.15 -29.78 -9.64
CA ASN A 117 13.72 -31.04 -9.00
C ASN A 117 13.27 -31.00 -7.52
N ASP A 118 12.10 -30.43 -7.26
CA ASP A 118 11.03 -31.23 -6.63
C ASP A 118 9.67 -30.53 -6.70
N VAL A 119 8.68 -31.26 -7.19
CA VAL A 119 7.30 -30.77 -7.34
C VAL A 119 6.66 -30.68 -5.96
N LYS A 120 6.69 -29.50 -5.34
CA LYS A 120 5.66 -29.07 -4.39
C LYS A 120 5.24 -27.64 -4.69
N LYS A 121 4.17 -27.51 -5.47
CA LYS A 121 3.25 -26.37 -5.35
C LYS A 121 2.76 -26.37 -3.90
N GLU A 122 3.44 -25.63 -3.03
CA GLU A 122 3.04 -25.53 -1.64
C GLU A 122 1.70 -24.79 -1.58
N ALA A 123 0.65 -25.55 -1.30
CA ALA A 123 -0.60 -25.01 -0.82
C ALA A 123 -0.26 -24.24 0.47
N VAL A 124 -0.50 -22.93 0.48
CA VAL A 124 -0.40 -22.08 1.68
C VAL A 124 -1.18 -22.79 2.80
N GLY A 125 -0.48 -23.28 3.81
CA GLY A 125 -1.11 -24.05 4.88
C GLY A 125 -2.09 -23.19 5.66
N GLU A 126 -3.09 -23.78 6.31
CA GLU A 126 -4.06 -23.05 7.15
C GLU A 126 -3.36 -22.26 8.28
N LYS A 127 -2.21 -22.77 8.75
CA LYS A 127 -1.35 -22.11 9.73
C LYS A 127 -0.70 -20.83 9.17
N ASP A 128 -0.30 -20.85 7.91
CA ASP A 128 0.24 -19.68 7.22
C ASP A 128 -0.88 -18.68 7.00
N LEU A 129 -2.07 -19.12 6.58
CA LEU A 129 -3.21 -18.20 6.42
C LEU A 129 -3.52 -17.44 7.72
N LYS A 130 -3.56 -18.11 8.88
CA LYS A 130 -3.79 -17.43 10.18
C LYS A 130 -2.70 -16.43 10.54
N LEU A 131 -1.45 -16.74 10.22
CA LEU A 131 -0.32 -15.83 10.40
C LEU A 131 -0.49 -14.59 9.51
N ILE A 132 -0.78 -14.81 8.23
CA ILE A 132 -1.04 -13.78 7.22
C ILE A 132 -2.15 -12.84 7.66
N GLN A 133 -3.29 -13.39 8.09
CA GLN A 133 -4.43 -12.59 8.55
C GLN A 133 -4.08 -11.75 9.80
N ARG A 134 -3.22 -12.27 10.69
CA ARG A 134 -2.75 -11.53 11.86
C ARG A 134 -1.85 -10.37 11.44
N GLU A 135 -0.90 -10.60 10.54
CA GLU A 135 0.00 -9.56 10.05
C GLU A 135 -0.76 -8.45 9.33
N MET A 136 -1.73 -8.79 8.47
CA MET A 136 -2.64 -7.81 7.85
C MET A 136 -3.34 -6.96 8.89
N ARG A 137 -3.93 -7.60 9.90
CA ARG A 137 -4.65 -6.90 10.96
C ARG A 137 -3.74 -5.97 11.76
N ASP A 138 -2.53 -6.41 12.09
CA ASP A 138 -1.59 -5.62 12.88
C ASP A 138 -1.14 -4.37 12.11
N VAL A 139 -0.92 -4.48 10.80
CA VAL A 139 -0.54 -3.33 9.98
C VAL A 139 -1.70 -2.35 9.78
N ILE A 140 -2.93 -2.81 9.53
CA ILE A 140 -4.10 -1.91 9.44
C ILE A 140 -4.33 -1.17 10.76
N ARG A 141 -4.15 -1.85 11.90
CA ARG A 141 -4.18 -1.23 13.22
C ARG A 141 -3.06 -0.22 13.40
N GLN A 142 -1.85 -0.52 12.92
CA GLN A 142 -0.73 0.41 12.94
C GLN A 142 -1.04 1.68 12.15
N ILE A 143 -1.58 1.58 10.92
CA ILE A 143 -2.04 2.74 10.14
C ILE A 143 -3.02 3.56 10.97
N THR A 144 -4.04 2.91 11.51
CA THR A 144 -5.10 3.56 12.29
C THR A 144 -4.56 4.27 13.53
N ALA A 145 -3.65 3.62 14.26
CA ALA A 145 -2.99 4.21 15.43
C ALA A 145 -2.12 5.40 15.02
N CYS A 146 -1.31 5.28 13.96
CA CYS A 146 -0.45 6.35 13.47
C CYS A 146 -1.25 7.60 13.10
N VAL A 147 -2.39 7.44 12.42
CA VAL A 147 -3.24 8.59 12.02
C VAL A 147 -3.67 9.44 13.22
N THR A 148 -3.88 8.85 14.41
CA THR A 148 -4.28 9.61 15.61
C THR A 148 -3.21 10.60 16.09
N PHE A 149 -1.96 10.45 15.65
CA PHE A 149 -0.84 11.32 15.99
C PHE A 149 -0.47 12.29 14.87
N LEU A 150 -1.13 12.20 13.71
CA LEU A 150 -0.85 13.09 12.58
C LEU A 150 -1.66 14.39 12.70
N PRO A 151 -1.08 15.54 12.28
CA PRO A 151 -1.83 16.79 12.17
C PRO A 151 -3.09 16.63 11.32
N LEU A 152 -4.12 17.42 11.59
CA LEU A 152 -5.32 17.42 10.73
C LEU A 152 -4.97 17.98 9.35
N LEU A 153 -5.46 17.33 8.30
CA LEU A 153 -5.46 17.90 6.96
C LEU A 153 -6.69 18.80 6.84
N ASP A 154 -6.47 20.11 6.81
CA ASP A 154 -7.52 21.14 6.75
C ASP A 154 -7.76 21.67 5.32
N GLN A 155 -7.16 21.02 4.33
CA GLN A 155 -7.20 21.40 2.92
C GLN A 155 -7.52 20.20 2.02
N GLN A 156 -7.97 20.48 0.80
CA GLN A 156 -8.21 19.45 -0.21
C GLN A 156 -6.89 18.83 -0.65
N CYS A 157 -6.80 17.52 -0.51
CA CYS A 157 -5.60 16.74 -0.83
C CYS A 157 -5.85 15.80 -2.01
N ALA A 158 -4.79 15.50 -2.75
CA ALA A 158 -4.74 14.41 -3.71
C ALA A 158 -3.70 13.38 -3.24
N PHE A 159 -3.65 12.23 -3.91
CA PHE A 159 -2.66 11.21 -3.63
C PHE A 159 -1.97 10.72 -4.89
N ASP A 160 -0.71 10.34 -4.76
CA ASP A 160 0.09 9.70 -5.80
C ASP A 160 0.71 8.41 -5.25
N LEU A 161 0.86 7.40 -6.10
CA LEU A 161 1.56 6.15 -5.78
C LEU A 161 2.90 6.09 -6.51
N LEU A 162 3.99 6.00 -5.74
CA LEU A 162 5.34 5.85 -6.27
C LEU A 162 5.83 4.44 -5.99
N VAL A 163 6.20 3.70 -7.03
CA VAL A 163 6.77 2.36 -6.90
C VAL A 163 8.27 2.41 -7.15
N HIS A 164 9.05 1.87 -6.23
CA HIS A 164 10.49 1.71 -6.37
C HIS A 164 10.81 0.25 -6.69
N THR A 165 11.25 0.04 -7.93
CA THR A 165 11.70 -1.26 -8.44
C THR A 165 13.22 -1.34 -8.57
N ASP A 166 13.72 -2.54 -8.80
CA ASP A 166 15.12 -2.76 -9.20
C ASP A 166 15.42 -2.09 -10.54
N LYS A 167 16.67 -1.66 -10.74
CA LYS A 167 17.09 -0.89 -11.94
C LYS A 167 16.83 -1.61 -13.26
N ASP A 168 16.85 -2.94 -13.23
CA ASP A 168 16.69 -3.80 -14.42
C ASP A 168 15.23 -4.27 -14.59
N CYS A 169 14.29 -3.69 -13.84
CA CYS A 169 12.88 -4.01 -13.95
C CYS A 169 12.30 -3.47 -15.26
N ASN A 170 11.64 -4.33 -16.03
CA ASN A 170 10.90 -3.90 -17.21
C ASN A 170 9.61 -3.19 -16.76
N ILE A 171 9.50 -1.90 -17.08
CA ILE A 171 8.34 -1.05 -16.76
C ILE A 171 7.44 -1.04 -18.00
N PRO A 172 6.18 -1.51 -17.90
CA PRO A 172 5.26 -1.47 -19.03
C PRO A 172 4.95 -0.04 -19.46
N ASP A 173 4.72 0.17 -20.75
CA ASP A 173 4.36 1.48 -21.31
C ASP A 173 3.10 2.08 -20.65
N SER A 174 2.14 1.23 -20.28
CA SER A 174 0.89 1.63 -19.60
C SER A 174 1.08 2.15 -18.18
N TRP A 175 2.30 2.10 -17.62
CA TRP A 175 2.62 2.60 -16.29
C TRP A 175 3.07 4.07 -16.29
N HIS A 176 3.39 4.62 -17.46
CA HIS A 176 3.92 5.97 -17.58
C HIS A 176 2.87 7.10 -17.55
N ASP A 177 1.58 6.74 -17.53
CA ASP A 177 0.43 7.66 -17.55
C ASP A 177 -0.34 7.68 -16.21
#